data_AF-A0A1J4UHW7-F1
#
_entry.id   AF-A0A1J4UHW7-F1
#
_cell.length_a   1.000
_cell.length_b   1.000
_cell.length_c   1.000
_cell.angle_alpha   90.00
_cell.angle_beta   90.00
_cell.angle_gamma   90.00
#
_symmetry.space_group_name_H-M   'P 1'
#
loop_
_entity.id
_entity.type
_entity.pdbx_description
1 polymer ?
#
loop_
_entity_poly.entity_id
_entity_poly.type
_entity_poly.pdbx_seq_one_letter_code
_entity_poly.pdbx_strand_id
1 'polypeptide(L)'
;MNGLELIYLTEKPSQKDVEKLIEESTKVGAVLANFYFDAQGRDRESLQNSLVDFVARIAKERGVLYCTGEIEKAIESEGMFSSYGEVRILAKSFADLHNVALAYGPISVEVLKPREIKLNLDEVHSVLLDASQSSQDFVKYITEKTMNLEDRAKYDEQLRRRAELGKALREKRDPAKQLP
;
A
#
# COMPACT_ATOMS: atom_id res chain seq x y z
N MET A 1 15.97 -21.91 -15.33
CA MET A 1 16.00 -20.85 -14.31
C MET A 1 17.29 -20.09 -14.51
N ASN A 2 17.26 -19.02 -15.31
CA ASN A 2 18.44 -18.16 -15.52
C ASN A 2 18.38 -17.03 -14.49
N GLY A 3 19.46 -16.90 -13.72
CA GLY A 3 19.61 -15.89 -12.67
C GLY A 3 19.54 -14.49 -13.26
N LEU A 4 18.52 -13.73 -12.84
CA LEU A 4 18.52 -12.28 -12.98
C LEU A 4 19.31 -11.72 -11.80
N GLU A 5 20.47 -11.15 -12.12
CA GLU A 5 21.27 -10.35 -11.19
C GLU A 5 20.43 -9.12 -10.80
N LEU A 6 20.09 -8.99 -9.52
CA LEU A 6 19.46 -7.78 -9.00
C LEU A 6 20.46 -6.62 -9.14
N ILE A 7 20.25 -5.76 -10.13
CA ILE A 7 21.03 -4.52 -10.28
C ILE A 7 20.54 -3.54 -9.21
N TYR A 8 21.21 -3.54 -8.05
CA TYR A 8 21.10 -2.45 -7.10
C TYR A 8 21.90 -1.26 -7.62
N LEU A 9 21.23 -0.16 -7.96
CA LEU A 9 21.89 1.06 -8.42
C LEU A 9 22.42 1.83 -7.19
N THR A 10 23.70 1.62 -6.88
CA THR A 10 24.38 2.22 -5.71
C THR A 10 25.00 3.59 -6.01
N GLU A 11 25.04 4.01 -7.27
CA GLU A 11 25.44 5.35 -7.73
C GLU A 11 24.27 5.99 -8.49
N LYS A 12 24.24 7.33 -8.65
CA LYS A 12 23.21 8.00 -9.46
C LYS A 12 23.19 7.35 -10.86
N PRO A 13 22.19 6.51 -11.16
CA PRO A 13 22.24 5.71 -12.36
C PRO A 13 22.07 6.61 -13.58
N SER A 14 22.73 6.26 -14.69
CA SER A 14 22.46 6.99 -15.93
C SER A 14 21.00 6.77 -16.32
N GLN A 15 20.40 7.75 -17.01
CA GLN A 15 19.03 7.61 -17.50
C GLN A 15 18.86 6.34 -18.35
N LYS A 16 19.89 5.98 -19.12
CA LYS A 16 19.91 4.78 -19.95
C LYS A 16 19.85 3.48 -19.11
N ASP A 17 20.53 3.45 -17.97
CA ASP A 17 20.51 2.28 -17.07
C ASP A 17 19.14 2.11 -16.41
N VAL A 18 18.50 3.21 -16.01
CA VAL A 18 17.14 3.20 -15.44
C VAL A 18 16.12 2.73 -16.49
N GLU A 19 16.19 3.27 -17.72
CA GLU A 19 15.32 2.85 -18.81
C GLU A 19 15.47 1.37 -19.12
N LYS A 20 16.71 0.87 -19.19
CA LYS A 20 17.00 -0.56 -19.37
C LYS A 20 16.44 -1.40 -18.22
N LEU A 21 16.65 -0.99 -16.97
CA LEU A 21 16.12 -1.69 -15.79
C LEU A 21 14.59 -1.79 -15.86
N ILE A 22 13.90 -0.70 -16.15
CA ILE A 22 12.44 -0.66 -16.29
C ILE A 22 12.00 -1.61 -17.40
N GLU A 23 12.64 -1.56 -18.58
CA GLU A 23 12.24 -2.39 -19.71
C GLU A 23 12.46 -3.88 -19.46
N GLU A 24 13.60 -4.26 -18.88
CA GLU A 24 13.91 -5.65 -18.56
C GLU A 24 13.04 -6.19 -17.44
N SER A 25 12.81 -5.40 -16.38
CA SER A 25 12.01 -5.83 -15.22
C SER A 25 10.53 -5.95 -15.57
N THR A 26 9.99 -5.03 -16.37
CA THR A 26 8.56 -5.08 -16.76
C THR A 26 8.23 -6.28 -17.66
N LYS A 27 9.20 -6.80 -18.41
CA LYS A 27 9.05 -8.05 -19.19
C LYS A 27 8.86 -9.28 -18.29
N VAL A 28 9.29 -9.22 -17.03
CA VAL A 28 9.21 -10.33 -16.07
C VAL A 28 8.22 -10.07 -14.93
N GLY A 29 7.32 -9.09 -15.10
CA GLY A 29 6.20 -8.85 -14.18
C GLY A 29 6.35 -7.66 -13.24
N ALA A 30 7.46 -6.92 -13.31
CA ALA A 30 7.59 -5.68 -12.56
C ALA A 30 6.60 -4.61 -13.06
N VAL A 31 6.17 -3.73 -12.18
CA VAL A 31 5.19 -2.69 -12.45
C VAL A 31 5.80 -1.32 -12.15
N LEU A 32 5.84 -0.45 -13.15
CA LEU A 32 6.19 0.96 -13.01
C LEU A 32 4.92 1.77 -12.77
N ALA A 33 4.91 2.57 -11.71
CA ALA A 33 3.79 3.43 -11.36
C ALA A 33 4.27 4.78 -10.81
N ASN A 34 3.36 5.75 -10.80
CA ASN A 34 3.48 7.00 -10.06
C ASN A 34 2.53 6.96 -8.86
N PHE A 35 3.04 7.28 -7.68
CA PHE A 35 2.27 7.48 -6.46
C PHE A 35 2.21 8.97 -6.15
N TYR A 36 1.05 9.42 -5.67
CA TYR A 36 0.80 10.82 -5.41
C TYR A 36 0.43 11.06 -3.96
N PHE A 37 1.10 12.01 -3.32
CA PHE A 37 0.96 12.30 -1.90
C PHE A 37 0.79 13.81 -1.68
N ASP A 38 -0.06 14.16 -0.73
CA ASP A 38 -0.20 15.52 -0.21
C ASP A 38 0.30 15.55 1.22
N ALA A 39 0.87 16.69 1.61
CA ALA A 39 1.30 16.90 2.98
C ALA A 39 1.08 18.36 3.38
N GLN A 40 0.72 18.53 4.65
CA GLN A 40 0.50 19.84 5.26
C GLN A 40 1.34 19.98 6.52
N GLY A 41 1.84 21.18 6.78
CA GLY A 41 2.68 21.46 7.93
C GLY A 41 2.72 22.94 8.29
N ARG A 42 3.17 23.25 9.51
CA ARG A 42 3.33 24.63 9.99
C ARG A 42 4.66 25.26 9.60
N ASP A 43 5.63 24.44 9.22
CA ASP A 43 6.96 24.87 8.81
C ASP A 43 7.29 24.31 7.43
N ARG A 44 7.71 25.20 6.53
CA ARG A 44 7.96 24.88 5.12
C ARG A 44 9.12 23.90 4.95
N GLU A 45 10.24 24.17 5.63
CA GLU A 45 11.47 23.38 5.48
C GLU A 45 11.29 21.98 6.07
N SER A 46 10.70 21.89 7.27
CA SER A 46 10.39 20.63 7.92
C SER A 46 9.42 19.78 7.10
N LEU A 47 8.41 20.41 6.46
CA LEU A 47 7.48 19.71 5.58
C LEU A 47 8.19 19.07 4.38
N GLN A 48 9.06 19.84 3.70
CA GLN A 48 9.80 19.33 2.54
C GLN A 48 10.80 18.25 2.91
N ASN A 49 11.55 18.43 4.00
CA ASN A 49 12.48 17.42 4.50
C ASN A 49 11.74 16.12 4.89
N SER A 50 10.55 16.25 5.49
CA SER A 50 9.71 15.09 5.83
C SER A 50 9.26 14.32 4.59
N LEU A 51 8.94 15.02 3.49
CA LEU A 51 8.62 14.38 2.22
C LEU A 51 9.84 13.69 1.61
N VAL A 52 11.04 14.28 1.70
CA VAL A 52 12.29 13.62 1.24
C VAL A 52 12.53 12.33 2.00
N ASP A 53 12.43 12.36 3.33
CA ASP A 53 12.59 11.19 4.18
C ASP A 53 11.51 10.14 3.90
N PHE A 54 10.29 10.58 3.63
CA PHE A 54 9.18 9.71 3.26
C PHE A 54 9.47 8.95 1.97
N VAL A 55 9.92 9.63 0.91
CA VAL A 55 10.36 9.00 -0.35
C VAL A 55 11.52 8.04 -0.11
N ALA A 56 12.50 8.43 0.72
CA ALA A 56 13.65 7.58 1.03
C ALA A 56 13.27 6.28 1.77
N ARG A 57 12.17 6.28 2.53
CA ARG A 57 11.63 5.05 3.14
C ARG A 57 10.97 4.16 2.09
N ILE A 58 10.12 4.73 1.22
CA ILE A 58 9.48 3.97 0.12
C ILE A 58 10.55 3.31 -0.75
N ALA A 59 11.65 4.02 -1.06
CA ALA A 59 12.73 3.49 -1.87
C ALA A 59 13.43 2.26 -1.27
N LYS A 60 13.30 2.03 0.04
CA LYS A 60 13.90 0.89 0.76
C LYS A 60 12.91 -0.24 1.01
N GLU A 61 11.67 -0.11 0.56
CA GLU A 61 10.65 -1.11 0.76
C GLU A 61 10.97 -2.41 0.03
N ARG A 62 10.56 -3.52 0.65
CA ARG A 62 10.74 -4.83 0.05
C ARG A 62 9.94 -4.89 -1.24
N GLY A 63 10.60 -5.33 -2.31
CA GLY A 63 9.98 -5.43 -3.63
C GLY A 63 10.08 -4.15 -4.46
N VAL A 64 10.65 -3.06 -3.93
CA VAL A 64 10.97 -1.86 -4.71
C VAL A 64 12.33 -2.03 -5.40
N LEU A 65 12.34 -1.96 -6.73
CA LEU A 65 13.55 -2.08 -7.56
C LEU A 65 14.16 -0.71 -7.86
N TYR A 66 13.31 0.31 -8.00
CA TYR A 66 13.70 1.68 -8.26
C TYR A 66 12.64 2.62 -7.70
N CYS A 67 13.07 3.75 -7.16
CA CYS A 67 12.18 4.77 -6.63
C CYS A 67 12.82 6.15 -6.73
N THR A 68 12.08 7.12 -7.24
CA THR A 68 12.47 8.53 -7.25
C THR A 68 11.27 9.39 -6.91
N GLY A 69 11.50 10.47 -6.16
CA GLY A 69 10.47 11.43 -5.79
C GLY A 69 10.76 12.81 -6.34
N GLU A 70 9.72 13.47 -6.82
CA GLU A 70 9.69 14.90 -7.13
C GLU A 70 8.77 15.56 -6.11
N ILE A 71 9.30 16.57 -5.41
CA ILE A 71 8.58 17.27 -4.34
C ILE A 71 8.35 18.71 -4.79
N GLU A 72 7.09 19.09 -4.85
CA GLU A 72 6.68 20.42 -5.22
C GLU A 72 6.96 21.43 -4.11
N LYS A 73 7.19 22.68 -4.51
CA LYS A 73 7.43 23.76 -3.55
C LYS A 73 6.19 23.96 -2.67
N ALA A 74 6.41 24.10 -1.36
CA ALA A 74 5.30 24.28 -0.44
C ALA A 74 4.64 25.67 -0.64
N ILE A 75 3.32 25.67 -0.75
CA ILE A 75 2.48 26.86 -0.89
C ILE A 75 1.87 27.18 0.47
N GLU A 76 1.93 28.45 0.88
CA GLU A 76 1.33 28.91 2.13
C GLU A 76 -0.12 29.33 1.92
N SER A 77 -1.00 28.88 2.81
CA SER A 77 -2.40 29.29 2.87
C SER A 77 -2.88 29.22 4.31
N GLU A 78 -3.50 30.29 4.81
CA GLU A 78 -4.10 30.35 6.16
C GLU A 78 -3.14 29.96 7.30
N GLY A 79 -1.84 30.30 7.17
CA GLY A 79 -0.82 29.98 8.17
C GLY A 79 -0.37 28.51 8.18
N MET A 80 -0.73 27.74 7.15
CA MET A 80 -0.29 26.38 6.90
C MET A 80 0.43 26.29 5.55
N PHE A 81 1.45 25.46 5.46
CA PHE A 81 2.09 25.09 4.21
C PHE A 81 1.49 23.78 3.69
N SER A 82 1.20 23.73 2.40
CA SER A 82 0.82 22.51 1.68
C SER A 82 1.84 22.22 0.60
N SER A 83 2.21 20.95 0.44
CA SER A 83 3.11 20.47 -0.60
C SER A 83 2.59 19.15 -1.16
N TYR A 84 3.15 18.75 -2.30
CA TYR A 84 2.77 17.57 -3.05
C TYR A 84 4.02 16.80 -3.46
N GLY A 85 3.95 15.47 -3.39
CA GLY A 85 5.01 14.58 -3.84
C GLY A 85 4.52 13.62 -4.93
N GLU A 86 5.21 13.58 -6.06
CA GLU A 86 5.10 12.52 -7.05
C GLU A 86 6.24 11.52 -6.83
N VAL A 87 5.91 10.25 -6.61
CA VAL A 87 6.89 9.18 -6.39
C VAL A 87 6.77 8.15 -7.50
N ARG A 88 7.75 8.14 -8.39
CA ARG A 88 7.88 7.12 -9.43
C ARG A 88 8.54 5.88 -8.85
N ILE A 89 7.83 4.76 -8.91
CA ILE A 89 8.21 3.48 -8.30
C ILE A 89 8.19 2.36 -9.34
N LEU A 90 9.24 1.55 -9.36
CA LEU A 90 9.28 0.26 -10.05
C LEU A 90 9.21 -0.84 -9.01
N ALA A 91 8.04 -1.46 -8.85
CA ALA A 91 7.84 -2.59 -7.97
C ALA A 91 8.09 -3.91 -8.71
N LYS A 92 8.64 -4.92 -8.03
CA LYS A 92 9.04 -6.21 -8.59
C LYS A 92 7.86 -7.05 -9.10
N SER A 93 6.68 -6.85 -8.52
CA SER A 93 5.42 -7.47 -8.93
C SER A 93 4.24 -6.55 -8.61
N PHE A 94 3.05 -6.89 -9.11
CA PHE A 94 1.82 -6.19 -8.73
C PHE A 94 1.50 -6.33 -7.24
N ALA A 95 1.79 -7.48 -6.63
CA ALA A 95 1.60 -7.69 -5.19
C ALA A 95 2.54 -6.77 -4.38
N ASP A 96 3.80 -6.63 -4.80
CA ASP A 96 4.72 -5.69 -4.16
C ASP A 96 4.21 -4.24 -4.29
N LEU A 97 3.73 -3.84 -5.47
CA LEU A 97 3.14 -2.51 -5.67
C LEU A 97 1.93 -2.28 -4.76
N HIS A 98 1.04 -3.26 -4.68
CA HIS A 98 -0.15 -3.23 -3.82
C HIS A 98 0.23 -3.05 -2.35
N ASN A 99 1.22 -3.80 -1.88
CA ASN A 99 1.68 -3.73 -0.49
C ASN A 99 2.28 -2.36 -0.16
N VAL A 100 3.08 -1.79 -1.06
CA VAL A 100 3.59 -0.41 -0.87
C VAL A 100 2.45 0.60 -0.89
N ALA A 101 1.46 0.46 -1.76
CA ALA A 101 0.29 1.33 -1.78
C ALA A 101 -0.51 1.26 -0.46
N LEU A 102 -0.73 0.07 0.08
CA LEU A 102 -1.42 -0.10 1.37
C LEU A 102 -0.61 0.46 2.55
N ALA A 103 0.70 0.26 2.56
CA ALA A 103 1.56 0.69 3.66
C ALA A 103 1.70 2.22 3.74
N TYR A 104 1.68 2.90 2.59
CA TYR A 104 1.95 4.35 2.51
C TYR A 104 0.74 5.21 2.18
N GLY A 105 -0.36 4.62 1.70
CA GLY A 105 -1.63 5.29 1.47
C GLY A 105 -1.54 6.50 0.54
N PRO A 106 -1.03 6.35 -0.71
CA PRO A 106 -1.06 7.45 -1.68
C PRO A 106 -2.50 7.88 -1.97
N ILE A 107 -2.69 9.15 -2.31
CA ILE A 107 -3.98 9.68 -2.79
C ILE A 107 -4.38 8.98 -4.09
N SER A 108 -3.40 8.75 -4.96
CA SER A 108 -3.61 8.16 -6.27
C SER A 108 -2.41 7.31 -6.68
N VAL A 109 -2.70 6.26 -7.44
CA VAL A 109 -1.73 5.36 -8.06
C VAL A 109 -2.00 5.32 -9.55
N GLU A 110 -1.00 5.69 -10.35
CA GLU A 110 -1.05 5.63 -11.81
C GLU A 110 -0.06 4.58 -12.32
N VAL A 111 -0.56 3.49 -12.90
CA VAL A 111 0.30 2.46 -13.51
C VAL A 111 0.74 2.92 -14.90
N LEU A 112 2.06 3.06 -15.09
CA LEU A 112 2.67 3.49 -16.35
C LEU A 112 3.04 2.30 -17.24
N LYS A 113 3.56 1.22 -16.64
CA LYS A 113 3.93 -0.03 -17.32
C LYS A 113 3.77 -1.23 -16.39
N PRO A 114 3.48 -2.43 -16.92
CA PRO A 114 3.05 -2.71 -18.29
C PRO A 114 1.58 -2.26 -18.53
N ARG A 115 1.13 -2.28 -19.79
CA ARG A 115 -0.27 -1.97 -20.15
C ARG A 115 -1.25 -3.04 -19.67
N GLU A 116 -0.81 -4.29 -19.54
CA GLU A 116 -1.60 -5.41 -19.06
C GLU A 116 -0.79 -6.11 -17.97
N ILE A 117 -1.43 -6.39 -16.83
CA ILE A 117 -0.87 -7.17 -15.73
C ILE A 117 -1.58 -8.51 -15.72
N LYS A 118 -0.81 -9.59 -15.84
CA LYS A 118 -1.33 -10.96 -15.76
C LYS A 118 -1.00 -11.52 -14.39
N LEU A 119 -2.03 -11.86 -13.64
CA LEU A 119 -1.91 -12.48 -12.32
C LEU A 119 -2.34 -13.93 -12.42
N ASN A 120 -1.56 -14.82 -11.82
CA ASN A 120 -2.01 -16.19 -11.59
C ASN A 120 -2.95 -16.24 -10.37
N LEU A 121 -3.60 -17.38 -10.16
CA LEU A 121 -4.60 -17.54 -9.11
C LEU A 121 -4.02 -17.32 -7.70
N ASP A 122 -2.78 -17.73 -7.46
CA ASP A 122 -2.11 -17.58 -6.17
C ASP A 122 -1.83 -16.10 -5.87
N GLU A 123 -1.40 -15.34 -6.88
CA GLU A 123 -1.18 -13.90 -6.77
C GLU A 123 -2.49 -13.15 -6.49
N VAL A 124 -3.57 -13.51 -7.19
CA VAL A 124 -4.90 -12.93 -6.94
C VAL A 124 -5.35 -13.21 -5.51
N HIS A 125 -5.22 -14.46 -5.05
CA HIS A 125 -5.57 -14.80 -3.67
C HIS A 125 -4.73 -14.05 -2.64
N SER A 126 -3.41 -13.91 -2.88
CA SER A 126 -2.53 -13.16 -1.98
C SER A 126 -2.98 -11.70 -1.86
N VAL A 127 -3.17 -11.01 -2.98
CA VAL A 127 -3.59 -9.59 -2.98
C VAL A 127 -4.94 -9.41 -2.29
N LEU A 128 -5.89 -10.32 -2.50
CA LEU A 128 -7.20 -10.24 -1.84
C LEU A 128 -7.10 -10.48 -0.32
N LEU A 129 -6.24 -11.40 0.11
CA LEU A 129 -5.99 -11.65 1.53
C LEU A 129 -5.28 -10.47 2.19
N ASP A 130 -4.28 -9.89 1.52
CA ASP A 130 -3.54 -8.71 2.01
C ASP A 130 -4.49 -7.51 2.18
N ALA A 131 -5.32 -7.21 1.18
CA ALA A 131 -6.34 -6.17 1.27
C ALA A 131 -7.34 -6.42 2.41
N SER A 132 -7.80 -7.65 2.58
CA SER A 132 -8.70 -8.03 3.68
C SER A 132 -8.03 -7.83 5.04
N GLN A 133 -6.78 -8.27 5.19
CA GLN A 133 -6.04 -8.15 6.44
C GLN A 133 -5.80 -6.68 6.79
N SER A 134 -5.32 -5.87 5.84
CA SER A 134 -5.14 -4.43 6.07
C SER A 134 -6.43 -3.73 6.45
N SER A 135 -7.57 -4.10 5.85
CA SER A 135 -8.88 -3.57 6.26
C SER A 135 -9.20 -3.91 7.73
N GLN A 136 -8.94 -5.14 8.16
CA GLN A 136 -9.12 -5.53 9.56
C GLN A 136 -8.17 -4.77 10.50
N ASP A 137 -6.92 -4.57 10.09
CA ASP A 137 -5.94 -3.83 10.87
C ASP A 137 -6.35 -2.37 11.04
N PHE A 138 -6.89 -1.74 9.99
CA PHE A 138 -7.46 -0.39 10.08
C PHE A 138 -8.67 -0.33 11.03
N VAL A 139 -9.61 -1.28 10.92
CA VAL A 139 -10.76 -1.35 11.83
C VAL A 139 -10.30 -1.51 13.27
N LYS A 140 -9.32 -2.38 13.51
CA LYS A 140 -8.73 -2.59 14.84
C LYS A 140 -8.08 -1.31 15.35
N TYR A 141 -7.26 -0.65 14.54
CA TYR A 141 -6.59 0.60 14.91
C TYR A 141 -7.61 1.68 15.32
N ILE A 142 -8.65 1.89 14.51
CA ILE A 142 -9.73 2.85 14.82
C ILE A 142 -10.41 2.49 16.14
N THR A 143 -10.81 1.22 16.29
CA THR A 143 -11.52 0.75 17.50
C THR A 143 -10.68 0.88 18.76
N GLU A 144 -9.38 0.59 18.69
CA GLU A 144 -8.49 0.59 19.85
C GLU A 144 -7.90 1.95 20.19
N LYS A 145 -7.69 2.83 19.19
CA LYS A 145 -6.93 4.07 19.35
C LYS A 145 -7.76 5.34 19.20
N THR A 146 -8.89 5.31 18.47
CA THR A 146 -9.65 6.53 18.17
C THR A 146 -11.08 6.52 18.71
N MET A 147 -11.68 5.35 18.97
CA MET A 147 -13.02 5.28 19.55
C MET A 147 -13.04 5.70 21.02
N ASN A 148 -14.06 6.47 21.39
CA ASN A 148 -14.39 6.74 22.80
C ASN A 148 -14.98 5.48 23.48
N LEU A 149 -15.04 5.50 24.81
CA LEU A 149 -15.47 4.35 25.61
C LEU A 149 -16.91 3.88 25.30
N GLU A 150 -17.81 4.79 24.95
CA GLU A 150 -19.20 4.47 24.66
C GLU A 150 -19.35 3.75 23.32
N ASP A 151 -18.70 4.26 22.27
CA ASP A 151 -18.72 3.65 20.94
C ASP A 151 -18.04 2.28 20.93
N ARG A 152 -16.98 2.12 21.73
CA ARG A 152 -16.31 0.83 21.92
C ARG A 152 -17.23 -0.21 22.56
N ALA A 153 -17.99 0.16 23.58
CA ALA A 153 -18.95 -0.74 24.23
C ALA A 153 -20.06 -1.21 23.26
N LYS A 154 -20.58 -0.30 22.42
CA LYS A 154 -21.55 -0.62 21.37
C LYS A 154 -20.96 -1.56 20.32
N TYR A 155 -19.72 -1.33 19.92
CA TYR A 155 -19.01 -2.18 18.96
C TYR A 155 -18.77 -3.59 19.50
N ASP A 156 -18.35 -3.72 20.76
CA ASP A 156 -18.14 -5.01 21.44
C ASP A 156 -19.45 -5.79 21.55
N GLU A 157 -20.57 -5.12 21.82
CA GLU A 157 -21.89 -5.76 21.82
C GLU A 157 -22.29 -6.27 20.43
N GLN A 158 -22.04 -5.49 19.37
CA GLN A 158 -22.28 -5.93 18.00
C GLN A 158 -21.42 -7.14 17.61
N LEU A 159 -20.15 -7.17 18.01
CA LEU A 159 -19.27 -8.32 17.79
C LEU A 159 -19.78 -9.57 18.49
N ARG A 160 -20.25 -9.45 19.74
CA ARG A 160 -20.88 -10.56 20.46
C ARG A 160 -22.11 -11.09 19.72
N ARG A 161 -23.02 -10.21 19.31
CA ARG A 161 -24.21 -10.61 18.54
C ARG A 161 -23.86 -11.32 17.24
N ARG A 162 -22.84 -10.85 16.51
CA ARG A 162 -22.33 -11.52 15.29
C ARG A 162 -21.76 -12.90 15.59
N ALA A 163 -20.99 -13.04 16.66
CA ALA A 163 -20.44 -14.34 17.08
C ALA A 163 -21.54 -15.34 17.44
N GLU A 164 -22.57 -14.90 18.15
CA GLU A 164 -23.74 -15.72 18.52
C GLU A 164 -24.54 -16.15 17.28
N LEU A 165 -24.84 -15.22 16.36
CA LEU A 165 -25.48 -15.53 15.09
C LEU A 165 -24.65 -16.52 14.26
N GLY A 166 -23.33 -16.32 14.22
CA GLY A 166 -22.41 -17.23 13.52
C GLY A 166 -22.36 -18.64 14.14
N LYS A 167 -22.50 -18.77 15.46
CA LYS A 167 -22.66 -20.08 16.13
C LYS A 167 -23.99 -20.72 15.76
N ALA A 168 -25.09 -19.98 15.86
CA ALA A 168 -26.42 -20.49 15.53
C ALA A 168 -26.55 -20.95 14.06
N LEU A 169 -25.93 -20.23 13.12
CA LEU A 169 -25.89 -20.62 11.71
C LEU A 169 -25.07 -21.89 11.46
N ARG A 170 -23.97 -22.07 12.20
CA ARG A 170 -23.17 -23.30 12.14
C ARG A 170 -23.93 -24.50 12.69
N GLU A 171 -24.59 -24.34 13.84
CA GLU A 171 -25.40 -25.40 14.45
C GLU A 171 -26.60 -25.81 13.58
N LYS A 172 -27.22 -24.86 12.86
CA LYS A 172 -28.28 -25.15 11.89
C LYS A 172 -27.79 -25.87 10.64
N ARG A 173 -26.51 -25.72 10.28
CA ARG A 173 -25.88 -26.40 9.14
C ARG A 173 -25.26 -27.75 9.48
N ASP A 174 -25.25 -28.13 10.75
CA ASP A 174 -24.72 -29.42 11.20
C ASP A 174 -25.63 -30.57 10.71
N PRO A 175 -25.19 -31.42 9.76
CA PRO A 175 -26.02 -32.49 9.22
C PRO A 175 -26.48 -33.49 10.28
N ALA A 176 -25.75 -33.59 11.41
CA ALA A 176 -26.06 -34.49 12.50
C ALA A 176 -27.30 -34.06 13.34
N LYS A 177 -27.77 -32.82 13.21
CA LYS A 177 -28.97 -32.30 13.90
C LYS A 177 -30.19 -32.10 12.98
N GLN A 178 -30.08 -32.49 11.70
CA GLN A 178 -31.17 -32.39 10.70
C GLN A 178 -31.86 -33.73 10.42
N LEU A 179 -31.63 -34.78 11.21
CA LEU A 179 -32.43 -36.00 11.13
C LEU A 179 -33.58 -35.94 12.16
N PRO A 180 -34.81 -36.29 11.76
CA PRO A 180 -36.00 -36.24 12.61
C PRO A 180 -35.95 -37.21 13.79
#